data_AF-A0A4U0W754-F1
#
_entry.id   AF-A0A4U0W754-F1
#
_cell.length_a   1.000
_cell.length_b   1.000
_cell.length_c   1.000
_cell.angle_alpha   90.00
_cell.angle_beta   90.00
_cell.angle_gamma   90.00
#
_symmetry.space_group_name_H-M   'P 1'
#
loop_
_entity.id
_entity.type
_entity.pdbx_description
1 polymer ?
#
loop_
_entity_poly.entity_id
_entity_poly.type
_entity_poly.pdbx_seq_one_letter_code
_entity_poly.pdbx_strand_id
1 'polypeptide(L)'
;MPAQASPRTRRDRPRVQTFLEYLDAHFPLSGGQTPPPHIWITLAETQYVRTGVANLDLFVRQLNSERSAKFGGTEPQTRLVVLCLDDECLRECGQRQIYAYGGYERVRPPQVMRATWPKVGAFIDVLPHRALFFVDADVSFRADPYPHLEPLMEKFDILAQENEALEHFNTGWLWMRRGEVVADAWRAVLVADLHVQSRDQVFFNEVLGTRELRTGLDWTGSRLRTEFTARNGLRVKILDPSLFRVYHLEGRTHLSRHDSIFLHTTCADDIEMKLYIAKVEGYWQDVDGYYTRSRKLISIEHLAGSREDMAQLFRTLLTLSYYTSRSFIPPGHVTFLDLASDVPTRDSFAAFPLSHLAKEGNLYNVSVVEPEFIRHATSIWLGRSVLNGNMRPHASLASLLRHLTTEPTLLAADHVRLIHADWTGHQHWRAWILPETAQSVDLCDRLDELPTCDQICPFAEERRGLKDPPPWPPMDDVV
;
A
#
# COMPACT_ATOMS: atom_id res chain seq x y z
N MET A 1 -38.29 40.04 48.42
CA MET A 1 -37.18 39.22 47.87
C MET A 1 -37.53 37.76 48.15
N PRO A 2 -37.52 36.90 47.12
CA PRO A 2 -36.30 36.14 46.82
C PRO A 2 -35.84 36.26 45.37
N ALA A 3 -34.55 36.00 45.20
CA ALA A 3 -33.74 36.32 44.03
C ALA A 3 -34.12 35.54 42.77
N GLN A 4 -34.11 36.26 41.63
CA GLN A 4 -34.08 35.68 40.30
C GLN A 4 -32.77 34.90 40.12
N ALA A 5 -32.91 33.63 39.72
CA ALA A 5 -31.77 32.80 39.35
C ALA A 5 -31.09 33.37 38.10
N SER A 6 -29.78 33.57 38.23
CA SER A 6 -28.89 34.01 37.15
C SER A 6 -28.85 32.99 36.00
N PRO A 7 -28.67 33.41 34.73
CA PRO A 7 -28.63 32.49 33.60
C PRO A 7 -27.35 31.64 33.67
N ARG A 8 -27.52 30.31 33.59
CA ARG A 8 -26.41 29.36 33.48
C ARG A 8 -25.50 29.74 32.32
N THR A 9 -24.29 30.14 32.67
CA THR A 9 -23.17 30.39 31.77
C THR A 9 -22.83 29.15 30.95
N ARG A 10 -22.66 29.38 29.64
CA ARG A 10 -21.73 28.71 28.71
C ARG A 10 -21.30 27.30 29.15
N ARG A 11 -21.88 26.26 28.53
CA ARG A 11 -21.32 24.91 28.52
C ARG A 11 -19.84 24.99 28.11
N ASP A 12 -18.94 24.61 29.01
CA ASP A 12 -17.55 24.33 28.73
C ASP A 12 -17.48 23.36 27.54
N ARG A 13 -16.95 23.82 26.41
CA ARG A 13 -16.49 22.90 25.38
C ARG A 13 -15.31 22.14 25.99
N PRO A 14 -15.26 20.79 25.92
CA PRO A 14 -14.13 20.05 26.42
C PRO A 14 -12.84 20.60 25.77
N ARG A 15 -11.84 20.93 26.59
CA ARG A 15 -10.52 21.35 26.12
C ARG A 15 -10.00 20.27 25.18
N VAL A 16 -9.72 20.63 23.93
CA VAL A 16 -9.04 19.74 22.98
C VAL A 16 -7.63 19.55 23.53
N GLN A 17 -7.30 18.34 23.96
CA GLN A 17 -5.94 17.97 24.31
C GLN A 17 -5.04 18.22 23.11
N THR A 18 -3.91 18.89 23.30
CA THR A 18 -2.91 19.10 22.24
C THR A 18 -2.16 17.80 21.95
N PHE A 19 -1.51 17.71 20.79
CA PHE A 19 -0.76 16.50 20.44
C PHE A 19 0.43 16.29 21.37
N LEU A 20 1.11 17.36 21.81
CA LEU A 20 2.19 17.27 22.79
C LEU A 20 1.69 16.74 24.15
N GLU A 21 0.56 17.24 24.65
CA GLU A 21 -0.07 16.73 25.86
C GLU A 21 -0.46 15.24 25.73
N TYR A 22 -0.86 14.80 24.53
CA TYR A 22 -1.14 13.38 24.25
C TYR A 22 0.15 12.54 24.30
N LEU A 23 1.21 12.98 23.62
CA LEU A 23 2.49 12.27 23.62
C LEU A 23 3.12 12.23 25.02
N ASP A 24 3.00 13.28 25.81
CA ASP A 24 3.53 13.30 27.18
C ASP A 24 2.74 12.38 28.13
N ALA A 25 1.43 12.24 27.92
CA ALA A 25 0.60 11.31 28.70
C ALA A 25 0.91 9.84 28.41
N HIS A 26 1.25 9.50 27.16
CA HIS A 26 1.49 8.11 26.74
C HIS A 26 2.98 7.72 26.72
N PHE A 27 3.87 8.67 26.42
CA PHE A 27 5.30 8.44 26.19
C PHE A 27 6.16 9.50 26.88
N PRO A 28 6.09 9.67 28.21
CA PRO A 28 6.79 10.75 28.92
C PRO A 28 8.31 10.66 28.76
N LEU A 29 8.97 11.79 28.49
CA LEU A 29 10.44 11.87 28.41
C LEU A 29 11.15 11.64 29.75
N SER A 30 10.45 11.91 30.86
CA SER A 30 10.98 11.89 32.23
C SER A 30 10.63 10.61 33.02
N GLY A 31 10.03 9.60 32.38
CA GLY A 31 9.40 8.44 33.04
C GLY A 31 10.27 7.20 33.29
N GLY A 32 11.60 7.27 33.16
CA GLY A 32 12.52 6.16 33.47
C GLY A 32 12.77 5.14 32.34
N GLN A 33 12.07 5.22 31.21
CA GLN A 33 12.47 4.50 29.99
C GLN A 33 13.71 5.18 29.40
N THR A 34 14.86 4.55 29.61
CA THR A 34 16.12 4.98 29.02
C THR A 34 16.59 3.84 28.13
N PRO A 35 16.73 4.05 26.80
CA PRO A 35 16.52 5.30 26.05
C PRO A 35 15.03 5.62 25.75
N PRO A 36 14.68 6.90 25.47
CA PRO A 36 13.32 7.31 25.12
C PRO A 36 12.88 6.69 23.79
N PRO A 37 11.59 6.35 23.61
CA PRO A 37 11.12 5.65 22.42
C PRO A 37 11.27 6.48 21.14
N HIS A 38 11.47 5.79 20.01
CA HIS A 38 11.31 6.38 18.70
C HIS A 38 9.82 6.61 18.41
N ILE A 39 9.43 7.87 18.23
CA ILE A 39 8.06 8.22 17.88
C ILE A 39 7.90 8.19 16.36
N TRP A 40 7.13 7.22 15.89
CA TRP A 40 6.68 7.14 14.51
C TRP A 40 5.28 7.73 14.43
N ILE A 41 5.05 8.54 13.41
CA ILE A 41 3.74 9.12 13.10
C ILE A 41 3.35 8.80 11.67
N THR A 42 2.10 8.42 11.50
CA THR A 42 1.48 8.21 10.20
C THR A 42 0.17 8.99 10.12
N LEU A 43 -0.31 9.27 8.92
CA LEU A 43 -1.57 9.98 8.68
C LEU A 43 -2.51 9.02 7.97
N ALA A 44 -3.74 8.87 8.48
CA ALA A 44 -4.70 7.97 7.86
C ALA A 44 -6.16 8.41 8.05
N GLU A 45 -6.96 8.09 7.04
CA GLU A 45 -8.40 7.93 7.17
C GLU A 45 -8.75 6.47 7.48
N THR A 46 -10.03 6.21 7.79
CA THR A 46 -10.53 4.89 8.16
C THR A 46 -10.07 3.74 7.25
N GLN A 47 -10.11 3.92 5.92
CA GLN A 47 -9.73 2.86 4.98
C GLN A 47 -8.27 2.44 5.16
N TYR A 48 -7.36 3.41 5.33
CA TYR A 48 -5.95 3.15 5.58
C TYR A 48 -5.70 2.55 6.97
N VAL A 49 -6.50 2.90 7.99
CA VAL A 49 -6.40 2.27 9.32
C VAL A 49 -6.58 0.76 9.26
N ARG A 50 -7.57 0.32 8.49
CA ARG A 50 -7.89 -1.11 8.32
C ARG A 50 -6.86 -1.87 7.49
N THR A 51 -6.03 -1.15 6.73
CA THR A 51 -5.13 -1.73 5.74
C THR A 51 -3.68 -1.32 6.00
N GLY A 52 -3.18 -0.27 5.35
CA GLY A 52 -1.78 0.13 5.37
C GLY A 52 -1.24 0.45 6.77
N VAL A 53 -2.04 1.07 7.63
CA VAL A 53 -1.65 1.31 9.04
C VAL A 53 -1.62 0.02 9.84
N ALA A 54 -2.57 -0.90 9.62
CA ALA A 54 -2.54 -2.21 10.27
C ALA A 54 -1.29 -3.01 9.86
N ASN A 55 -0.90 -2.91 8.59
CA ASN A 55 0.37 -3.45 8.09
C ASN A 55 1.58 -2.85 8.82
N LEU A 56 1.62 -1.51 8.91
CA LEU A 56 2.69 -0.78 9.58
C LEU A 56 2.76 -1.07 11.09
N ASP A 57 1.62 -1.16 11.79
CA ASP A 57 1.55 -1.49 13.21
C ASP A 57 2.09 -2.90 13.49
N LEU A 58 1.69 -3.89 12.70
CA LEU A 58 2.22 -5.26 12.82
C LEU A 58 3.73 -5.29 12.61
N PHE A 59 4.23 -4.58 11.61
CA PHE A 59 5.66 -4.43 11.39
C PHE A 59 6.36 -3.80 12.60
N VAL A 60 5.83 -2.70 13.16
CA VAL A 60 6.40 -2.04 14.34
C VAL A 60 6.42 -2.96 15.57
N ARG A 61 5.38 -3.78 15.76
CA ARG A 61 5.35 -4.78 16.84
C ARG A 61 6.43 -5.86 16.65
N GLN A 62 6.56 -6.38 15.43
CA GLN A 62 7.59 -7.35 15.08
C GLN A 62 9.00 -6.75 15.28
N LEU A 63 9.24 -5.56 14.74
CA LEU A 63 10.48 -4.79 14.89
C LEU A 63 10.90 -4.65 16.35
N ASN A 64 9.98 -4.25 17.22
CA ASN A 64 10.23 -4.12 18.66
C ASN A 64 10.58 -5.47 19.30
N SER A 65 9.87 -6.53 18.95
CA SER A 65 10.12 -7.88 19.45
C SER A 65 11.51 -8.37 19.05
N GLU A 66 11.87 -8.25 17.77
CA GLU A 66 13.15 -8.68 17.22
C GLU A 66 14.33 -7.90 17.81
N ARG A 67 14.21 -6.57 17.91
CA ARG A 67 15.22 -5.73 18.55
C ARG A 67 15.35 -6.04 20.03
N SER A 68 14.24 -6.26 20.75
CA SER A 68 14.29 -6.66 22.15
C SER A 68 14.98 -8.01 22.34
N ALA A 69 14.76 -8.97 21.44
CA ALA A 69 15.43 -10.27 21.49
C ALA A 69 16.93 -10.16 21.18
N LYS A 70 17.31 -9.34 20.19
CA LYS A 70 18.70 -9.15 19.76
C LYS A 70 19.54 -8.35 20.75
N PHE A 71 18.97 -7.32 21.36
CA PHE A 71 19.69 -6.36 22.20
C PHE A 71 19.28 -6.42 23.68
N GLY A 72 18.47 -7.41 24.09
CA GLY A 72 18.06 -7.56 25.49
C GLY A 72 17.20 -6.41 26.02
N GLY A 73 16.49 -5.70 25.13
CA GLY A 73 15.62 -4.58 25.49
C GLY A 73 16.33 -3.28 25.86
N THR A 74 17.64 -3.15 25.58
CA THR A 74 18.40 -1.91 25.83
C THR A 74 18.16 -0.84 24.76
N GLU A 75 17.68 -1.24 23.59
CA GLU A 75 17.39 -0.33 22.47
C GLU A 75 16.05 0.38 22.64
N PRO A 76 15.90 1.61 22.09
CA PRO A 76 14.64 2.32 22.13
C PRO A 76 13.53 1.53 21.42
N GLN A 77 12.37 1.45 22.06
CA GLN A 77 11.18 0.91 21.39
C GLN A 77 10.61 1.94 20.41
N THR A 78 10.07 1.44 19.31
CA THR A 78 9.31 2.23 18.34
C THR A 78 7.84 2.30 18.76
N ARG A 79 7.24 3.49 18.74
CA ARG A 79 5.84 3.76 19.03
C ARG A 79 5.19 4.44 17.85
N LEU A 80 4.25 3.76 17.21
CA LEU A 80 3.45 4.30 16.11
C LEU A 80 2.25 5.05 16.68
N VAL A 81 2.03 6.28 16.19
CA VAL A 81 0.85 7.08 16.47
C VAL A 81 0.19 7.50 15.16
N VAL A 82 -1.10 7.26 15.04
CA VAL A 82 -1.90 7.60 13.86
C VAL A 82 -2.53 8.97 14.05
N LEU A 83 -2.21 9.91 13.17
CA LEU A 83 -2.93 11.16 13.03
C LEU A 83 -4.20 10.87 12.23
N CYS A 84 -5.35 10.87 12.90
CA CYS A 84 -6.62 10.50 12.29
C CYS A 84 -7.28 11.67 11.57
N LEU A 85 -7.70 11.41 10.33
CA LEU A 85 -8.41 12.38 9.49
C LEU A 85 -9.93 12.43 9.78
N ASP A 86 -10.50 11.40 10.39
CA ASP A 86 -11.93 11.30 10.72
C ASP A 86 -12.19 10.57 12.05
N ASP A 87 -13.43 10.65 12.55
CA ASP A 87 -13.81 10.04 13.84
C ASP A 87 -13.89 8.49 13.77
N GLU A 88 -14.11 7.91 12.59
CA GLU A 88 -14.13 6.45 12.41
C GLU A 88 -12.71 5.88 12.50
N CYS A 89 -11.70 6.59 11.99
CA CYS A 89 -10.27 6.27 12.16
C CYS A 89 -9.93 6.13 13.64
N LEU A 90 -10.39 7.06 14.49
CA LEU A 90 -10.17 6.98 15.94
C LEU A 90 -10.82 5.73 16.55
N ARG A 91 -12.03 5.36 16.10
CA ARG A 91 -12.73 4.17 16.59
C ARG A 91 -12.02 2.89 16.17
N GLU A 92 -11.61 2.79 14.90
CA GLU A 92 -10.88 1.65 14.35
C GLU A 92 -9.51 1.47 15.04
N CYS A 93 -8.75 2.57 15.23
CA CYS A 93 -7.51 2.53 15.99
C CYS A 93 -7.75 2.05 17.43
N GLY A 94 -8.82 2.52 18.08
CA GLY A 94 -9.21 2.07 19.43
C GLY A 94 -9.51 0.57 19.49
N GLN A 95 -10.23 0.03 18.50
CA GLN A 95 -10.52 -1.41 18.39
C GLN A 95 -9.25 -2.25 18.19
N ARG A 96 -8.30 -1.74 17.39
CA ARG A 96 -7.01 -2.39 17.10
C ARG A 96 -5.92 -2.15 18.16
N GLN A 97 -6.23 -1.34 19.18
CA GLN A 97 -5.28 -0.90 20.22
C GLN A 97 -4.07 -0.14 19.65
N ILE A 98 -4.29 0.64 18.60
CA ILE A 98 -3.29 1.51 17.98
C ILE A 98 -3.44 2.91 18.58
N TYR A 99 -2.32 3.54 18.95
CA TYR A 99 -2.34 4.93 19.44
C TYR A 99 -2.79 5.87 18.32
N ALA A 100 -3.75 6.75 18.62
CA ALA A 100 -4.28 7.68 17.62
C ALA A 100 -4.65 9.04 18.20
N TYR A 101 -4.52 10.07 17.38
CA TYR A 101 -4.83 11.46 17.71
C TYR A 101 -5.59 12.12 16.57
N GLY A 102 -6.77 12.68 16.87
CA GLY A 102 -7.63 13.35 15.88
C GLY A 102 -7.82 14.85 16.15
N GLY A 103 -7.04 15.44 17.06
CA GLY A 103 -7.23 16.83 17.46
C GLY A 103 -6.93 17.84 16.34
N TYR A 104 -6.02 17.51 15.41
CA TYR A 104 -5.66 18.41 14.31
C TYR A 104 -6.82 18.69 13.35
N GLU A 105 -7.64 17.70 13.02
CA GLU A 105 -8.77 17.91 12.11
C GLU A 105 -9.76 18.97 12.66
N ARG A 106 -9.91 19.03 13.99
CA ARG A 106 -10.82 19.97 14.67
C ARG A 106 -10.34 21.42 14.62
N VAL A 107 -9.06 21.65 14.33
CA VAL A 107 -8.42 22.97 14.32
C VAL A 107 -7.81 23.29 12.95
N ARG A 108 -8.19 22.55 11.90
CA ARG A 108 -7.63 22.71 10.56
C ARG A 108 -7.95 24.10 9.99
N PRO A 109 -6.94 24.86 9.53
CA PRO A 109 -7.17 26.07 8.76
C PRO A 109 -7.84 25.70 7.41
N PRO A 110 -8.90 26.41 6.99
CA PRO A 110 -9.64 26.05 5.78
C PRO A 110 -8.79 26.11 4.50
N GLN A 111 -7.73 26.92 4.49
CA GLN A 111 -6.79 27.08 3.37
C GLN A 111 -5.87 25.88 3.18
N VAL A 112 -5.59 25.13 4.25
CA VAL A 112 -4.63 24.02 4.24
C VAL A 112 -5.35 22.72 3.88
N MET A 113 -4.76 21.92 2.99
CA MET A 113 -5.30 20.62 2.60
C MET A 113 -5.50 19.71 3.83
N ARG A 114 -6.62 18.97 3.84
CA ARG A 114 -6.95 18.01 4.90
C ARG A 114 -5.86 16.96 5.12
N ALA A 115 -5.29 16.45 4.02
CA ALA A 115 -4.19 15.48 4.04
C ALA A 115 -2.81 16.09 4.39
N THR A 116 -2.71 17.41 4.55
CA THR A 116 -1.44 18.10 4.85
C THR A 116 -1.40 18.65 6.27
N TRP A 117 -2.51 19.21 6.74
CA TRP A 117 -2.53 19.93 8.01
C TRP A 117 -2.08 19.10 9.23
N PRO A 118 -2.60 17.89 9.49
CA PRO A 118 -2.20 17.15 10.68
C PRO A 118 -0.71 16.81 10.70
N LYS A 119 -0.14 16.51 9.52
CA LYS A 119 1.29 16.24 9.34
C LYS A 119 2.13 17.47 9.69
N VAL A 120 1.84 18.61 9.06
CA VAL A 120 2.57 19.87 9.29
C VAL A 120 2.41 20.35 10.73
N GLY A 121 1.18 20.32 11.27
CA GLY A 121 0.90 20.68 12.67
C GLY A 121 1.65 19.81 13.67
N ALA A 122 1.67 18.49 13.47
CA ALA A 122 2.43 17.56 14.31
C ALA A 122 3.93 17.85 14.31
N PHE A 123 4.51 18.16 13.14
CA PHE A 123 5.92 18.48 13.04
C PHE A 123 6.27 19.77 13.80
N ILE A 124 5.46 20.81 13.64
CA ILE A 124 5.67 22.10 14.32
C ILE A 124 5.56 21.96 15.84
N ASP A 125 4.57 21.19 16.32
CA ASP A 125 4.32 21.03 17.75
C ASP A 125 5.38 20.15 18.44
N VAL A 126 5.89 19.13 17.75
CA VAL A 126 6.66 18.06 18.41
C VAL A 126 8.16 18.16 18.17
N LEU A 127 8.61 18.61 16.99
CA LEU A 127 10.06 18.70 16.67
C LEU A 127 10.88 19.58 17.63
N PRO A 128 10.34 20.63 18.30
CA PRO A 128 11.09 21.33 19.35
C PRO A 128 11.46 20.43 20.54
N HIS A 129 10.67 19.38 20.79
CA HIS A 129 10.74 18.57 21.99
C HIS A 129 11.25 17.15 21.75
N ARG A 130 10.99 16.56 20.57
CA ARG A 130 11.28 15.15 20.24
C ARG A 130 11.72 15.00 18.79
N ALA A 131 12.54 13.98 18.52
CA ALA A 131 12.77 13.54 17.15
C ALA A 131 11.56 12.75 16.66
N LEU A 132 11.28 12.79 15.36
CA LEU A 132 10.13 12.14 14.75
C LEU A 132 10.53 11.31 13.56
N PHE A 133 9.82 10.21 13.37
CA PHE A 133 9.77 9.48 12.13
C PHE A 133 8.38 9.62 11.51
N PHE A 134 8.26 10.26 10.37
CA PHE A 134 7.04 10.28 9.58
C PHE A 134 7.04 9.23 8.48
N VAL A 135 5.91 8.55 8.34
CA VAL A 135 5.70 7.43 7.43
C VAL A 135 4.28 7.50 6.88
N ASP A 136 4.11 7.68 5.56
CA ASP A 136 2.79 7.57 4.94
C ASP A 136 2.22 6.16 5.12
N ALA A 137 0.89 6.04 5.17
CA ALA A 137 0.22 4.76 5.42
C ALA A 137 0.37 3.75 4.28
N ASP A 138 0.84 4.16 3.11
CA ASP A 138 1.16 3.32 1.95
C ASP A 138 2.65 2.94 1.85
N VAL A 139 3.42 3.23 2.90
CA VAL A 139 4.80 2.77 3.06
C VAL A 139 4.80 1.43 3.78
N SER A 140 5.43 0.42 3.18
CA SER A 140 5.49 -0.95 3.73
C SER A 140 6.93 -1.40 3.91
N PHE A 141 7.21 -2.15 4.99
CA PHE A 141 8.56 -2.62 5.33
C PHE A 141 8.64 -4.12 5.39
N ARG A 142 9.83 -4.63 5.08
CA ARG A 142 10.16 -6.05 5.29
C ARG A 142 11.33 -6.29 6.23
N ALA A 143 12.05 -5.24 6.65
CA ALA A 143 13.22 -5.36 7.52
C ALA A 143 13.41 -4.11 8.40
N ASP A 144 14.17 -4.28 9.50
CA ASP A 144 14.55 -3.20 10.43
C ASP A 144 15.32 -2.08 9.69
N PRO A 145 14.79 -0.84 9.65
CA PRO A 145 15.47 0.27 8.99
C PRO A 145 16.61 0.88 9.82
N TYR A 146 16.60 0.71 11.14
CA TYR A 146 17.53 1.39 12.05
C TYR A 146 19.02 1.13 11.81
N PRO A 147 19.47 -0.08 11.44
CA PRO A 147 20.87 -0.32 11.10
C PRO A 147 21.41 0.62 10.00
N HIS A 148 20.54 1.13 9.14
CA HIS A 148 20.88 2.05 8.07
C HIS A 148 20.62 3.52 8.43
N LEU A 149 19.88 3.80 9.51
CA LEU A 149 19.48 5.14 9.92
C LEU A 149 20.25 5.66 11.12
N GLU A 150 20.41 4.86 12.18
CA GLU A 150 21.04 5.27 13.45
C GLU A 150 22.44 5.88 13.25
N PRO A 151 23.34 5.33 12.39
CA PRO A 151 24.65 5.93 12.16
C PRO A 151 24.60 7.34 11.50
N LEU A 152 23.46 7.70 10.93
CA LEU A 152 23.21 8.96 10.23
C LEU A 152 22.43 9.95 11.11
N MET A 153 21.61 9.45 12.05
CA MET A 153 20.79 10.26 12.96
C MET A 153 21.61 11.22 13.82
N GLU A 154 22.88 10.90 14.11
CA GLU A 154 23.79 11.80 14.83
C GLU A 154 24.41 12.88 13.94
N LYS A 155 24.46 12.66 12.63
CA LYS A 155 25.19 13.51 11.67
C LYS A 155 24.29 14.47 10.90
N PHE A 156 23.03 14.11 10.68
CA PHE A 156 22.10 14.88 9.87
C PHE A 156 20.88 15.31 10.69
N ASP A 157 20.18 16.32 10.19
CA ASP A 157 18.98 16.86 10.82
C ASP A 157 17.72 16.27 10.16
N ILE A 158 17.82 15.88 8.88
CA ILE A 158 16.77 15.18 8.14
C ILE A 158 17.38 14.00 7.37
N LEU A 159 16.74 12.83 7.48
CA LEU A 159 16.97 11.68 6.60
C LEU A 159 15.70 11.43 5.79
N ALA A 160 15.84 11.27 4.49
CA ALA A 160 14.69 11.12 3.60
C ALA A 160 15.07 10.35 2.33
N GLN A 161 14.07 10.10 1.50
CA GLN A 161 14.28 9.58 0.15
C GLN A 161 14.03 10.66 -0.90
N GLU A 162 14.63 10.47 -2.07
CA GLU A 162 14.30 11.22 -3.27
C GLU A 162 13.26 10.47 -4.10
N ASN A 163 12.27 11.18 -4.60
CA ASN A 163 11.39 10.69 -5.66
C ASN A 163 12.06 11.02 -7.01
N GLU A 164 12.73 10.03 -7.61
CA GLU A 164 13.46 10.21 -8.88
C GLU A 164 12.54 10.55 -10.06
N ALA A 165 11.26 10.14 -10.03
CA ALA A 165 10.35 10.34 -11.15
C ALA A 165 9.77 11.75 -11.24
N LEU A 166 9.67 12.47 -10.11
CA LEU A 166 9.01 13.78 -10.06
C LEU A 166 9.96 14.92 -9.69
N GLU A 167 11.28 14.69 -9.68
CA GLU A 167 12.28 15.69 -9.27
C GLU A 167 11.96 16.35 -7.93
N HIS A 168 11.50 15.56 -6.94
CA HIS A 168 11.12 16.07 -5.64
C HIS A 168 11.76 15.29 -4.50
N PHE A 169 12.25 16.02 -3.49
CA PHE A 169 12.45 15.46 -2.16
C PHE A 169 11.12 14.94 -1.64
N ASN A 170 11.05 13.66 -1.27
CA ASN A 170 9.78 13.04 -0.90
C ASN A 170 9.49 13.24 0.59
N THR A 171 8.31 13.75 0.92
CA THR A 171 7.91 13.96 2.32
C THR A 171 7.09 12.82 2.90
N GLY A 172 6.78 11.78 2.14
CA GLY A 172 6.04 10.60 2.61
C GLY A 172 6.84 9.68 3.53
N TRP A 173 8.16 9.93 3.62
CA TRP A 173 9.08 9.18 4.46
C TRP A 173 10.19 10.09 4.96
N LEU A 174 10.20 10.39 6.25
CA LEU A 174 11.13 11.34 6.85
C LEU A 174 11.51 10.95 8.27
N TRP A 175 12.81 10.80 8.54
CA TRP A 175 13.29 10.96 9.90
C TRP A 175 13.75 12.41 10.10
N MET A 176 13.38 13.00 11.23
CA MET A 176 13.68 14.39 11.57
C MET A 176 14.20 14.49 12.99
N ARG A 177 15.35 15.15 13.14
CA ARG A 177 15.95 15.43 14.43
C ARG A 177 15.08 16.41 15.22
N ARG A 178 15.09 16.25 16.55
CA ARG A 178 14.61 17.29 17.46
C ARG A 178 15.38 18.60 17.25
N GLY A 179 14.67 19.70 17.02
CA GLY A 179 15.24 21.04 17.04
C GLY A 179 14.30 22.11 16.48
N GLU A 180 14.43 23.33 17.00
CA GLU A 180 13.65 24.49 16.53
C GLU A 180 13.88 24.79 15.05
N VAL A 181 15.11 24.63 14.54
CA VAL A 181 15.41 24.89 13.12
C VAL A 181 14.62 23.96 12.18
N VAL A 182 14.41 22.71 12.58
CA VAL A 182 13.59 21.76 11.79
C VAL A 182 12.11 22.16 11.89
N ALA A 183 11.64 22.55 13.08
CA ALA A 183 10.28 23.04 13.27
C ALA A 183 10.01 24.32 12.47
N ASP A 184 10.95 25.26 12.43
CA ASP A 184 10.87 26.51 11.67
C ASP A 184 10.75 26.27 10.17
N ALA A 185 11.43 25.24 9.64
CA ALA A 185 11.27 24.84 8.24
C ALA A 185 9.81 24.44 7.94
N TRP A 186 9.16 23.71 8.84
CA TRP A 186 7.74 23.34 8.70
C TRP A 186 6.78 24.50 8.98
N ARG A 187 7.14 25.45 9.86
CA ARG A 187 6.40 26.71 10.02
C ARG A 187 6.41 27.50 8.71
N ALA A 188 7.53 27.52 7.98
CA ALA A 188 7.61 28.16 6.67
C ALA A 188 6.70 27.46 5.63
N VAL A 189 6.64 26.13 5.64
CA VAL A 189 5.67 25.36 4.82
C VAL A 189 4.22 25.76 5.15
N LEU A 190 3.86 25.79 6.43
CA LEU A 190 2.52 26.21 6.86
C LEU A 190 2.19 27.63 6.40
N VAL A 191 3.14 28.57 6.52
CA VAL A 191 2.94 29.94 6.04
C VAL A 191 2.65 29.95 4.54
N ALA A 192 3.35 29.15 3.74
CA ALA A 192 3.07 29.05 2.30
C ALA A 192 1.68 28.43 2.03
N ASP A 193 1.33 27.33 2.71
CA ASP A 193 0.03 26.65 2.58
C ASP A 193 -1.17 27.55 2.94
N LEU A 194 -0.98 28.50 3.86
CA LEU A 194 -2.02 29.47 4.22
C LEU A 194 -2.30 30.50 3.11
N HIS A 195 -1.36 30.70 2.18
CA HIS A 195 -1.50 31.62 1.05
C HIS A 195 -1.90 30.91 -0.24
N VAL A 196 -1.33 29.73 -0.50
CA VAL A 196 -1.58 28.94 -1.71
C VAL A 196 -1.76 27.49 -1.30
N GLN A 197 -2.94 26.93 -1.59
CA GLN A 197 -3.21 25.53 -1.31
C GLN A 197 -2.34 24.64 -2.21
N SER A 198 -1.43 23.88 -1.61
CA SER A 198 -0.56 22.91 -2.30
C SER A 198 -0.33 21.68 -1.42
N ARG A 199 0.43 20.71 -1.93
CA ARG A 199 0.96 19.60 -1.13
C ARG A 199 2.19 20.08 -0.36
N ASP A 200 2.36 19.62 0.88
CA ASP A 200 3.52 19.95 1.73
C ASP A 200 4.87 19.69 1.03
N GLN A 201 4.93 18.63 0.22
CA GLN A 201 6.13 18.27 -0.53
C GLN A 201 6.63 19.44 -1.40
N VAL A 202 5.73 20.20 -2.03
CA VAL A 202 6.11 21.30 -2.93
C VAL A 202 6.82 22.40 -2.14
N PHE A 203 6.19 22.93 -1.11
CA PHE A 203 6.77 24.01 -0.31
C PHE A 203 7.97 23.55 0.51
N PHE A 204 8.02 22.31 0.97
CA PHE A 204 9.20 21.82 1.67
C PHE A 204 10.42 21.74 0.76
N ASN A 205 10.25 21.37 -0.52
CA ASN A 205 11.32 21.44 -1.51
C ASN A 205 11.83 22.88 -1.71
N GLU A 206 10.92 23.88 -1.73
CA GLU A 206 11.30 25.29 -1.82
C GLU A 206 12.07 25.77 -0.58
N VAL A 207 11.60 25.40 0.63
CA VAL A 207 12.27 25.72 1.90
C VAL A 207 13.68 25.15 1.94
N LEU A 208 13.85 23.91 1.48
CA LEU A 208 15.16 23.26 1.42
C LEU A 208 16.04 23.80 0.26
N GLY A 209 15.45 24.46 -0.74
CA GLY A 209 16.15 24.94 -1.92
C GLY A 209 16.64 23.82 -2.83
N THR A 210 15.91 22.71 -2.90
CA THR A 210 16.39 21.47 -3.57
C THR A 210 16.67 21.65 -5.06
N ARG A 211 15.96 22.56 -5.74
CA ARG A 211 16.12 22.84 -7.17
C ARG A 211 17.56 23.18 -7.57
N GLU A 212 18.25 24.00 -6.79
CA GLU A 212 19.65 24.42 -7.06
C GLU A 212 20.68 23.35 -6.67
N LEU A 213 20.24 22.35 -5.91
CA LEU A 213 21.06 21.28 -5.39
C LEU A 213 20.98 20.01 -6.24
N ARG A 214 20.24 20.06 -7.35
CA ARG A 214 20.19 18.97 -8.33
C ARG A 214 21.42 18.98 -9.21
N THR A 215 21.99 17.81 -9.43
CA THR A 215 23.15 17.58 -10.29
C THR A 215 22.72 16.79 -11.52
N GLY A 216 22.97 17.32 -12.72
CA GLY A 216 22.56 16.71 -14.01
C GLY A 216 21.97 17.78 -14.96
N LEU A 217 22.20 17.64 -16.27
CA LEU A 217 21.79 18.65 -17.28
C LEU A 217 20.44 18.35 -17.95
N ASP A 218 19.89 17.14 -17.80
CA ASP A 218 18.73 16.69 -18.57
C ASP A 218 17.62 16.11 -17.69
N TRP A 219 16.40 16.12 -18.24
CA TRP A 219 15.11 15.91 -17.58
C TRP A 219 14.91 14.45 -17.13
N THR A 220 15.89 13.59 -17.44
CA THR A 220 15.96 12.17 -17.10
C THR A 220 17.04 11.87 -16.04
N GLY A 221 17.70 12.90 -15.47
CA GLY A 221 18.91 12.71 -14.66
C GLY A 221 19.30 13.81 -13.68
N SER A 222 18.43 14.76 -13.34
CA SER A 222 18.71 15.77 -12.32
C SER A 222 18.54 15.18 -10.91
N ARG A 223 19.57 14.51 -10.39
CA ARG A 223 19.50 13.90 -9.03
C ARG A 223 19.80 14.92 -7.95
N LEU A 224 19.05 14.90 -6.86
CA LEU A 224 19.38 15.70 -5.70
C LEU A 224 20.71 15.19 -5.12
N ARG A 225 21.58 16.12 -4.68
CA ARG A 225 22.79 15.75 -3.96
C ARG A 225 22.42 14.82 -2.80
N THR A 226 23.18 13.74 -2.66
CA THR A 226 22.93 12.74 -1.61
C THR A 226 23.14 13.32 -0.20
N GLU A 227 24.00 14.32 -0.07
CA GLU A 227 24.26 15.07 1.17
C GLU A 227 24.35 16.56 0.85
N PHE A 228 23.64 17.38 1.62
CA PHE A 228 23.70 18.83 1.47
C PHE A 228 23.29 19.57 2.74
N THR A 229 23.64 20.84 2.80
CA THR A 229 23.09 21.80 3.77
C THR A 229 22.09 22.69 3.05
N ALA A 230 20.84 22.66 3.50
CA ALA A 230 19.77 23.51 2.98
C ALA A 230 20.02 24.99 3.29
N ARG A 231 19.29 25.88 2.61
CA ARG A 231 19.44 27.35 2.78
C ARG A 231 19.22 27.83 4.22
N ASN A 232 18.39 27.11 4.97
CA ASN A 232 18.11 27.38 6.38
C ASN A 232 19.09 26.70 7.35
N GLY A 233 20.17 26.10 6.85
CA GLY A 233 21.23 25.47 7.65
C GLY A 233 20.99 24.01 8.02
N LEU A 234 19.86 23.41 7.62
CA LEU A 234 19.58 22.00 7.91
C LEU A 234 20.48 21.07 7.10
N ARG A 235 21.10 20.10 7.76
CA ARG A 235 21.88 19.04 7.10
C ARG A 235 20.95 17.91 6.70
N VAL A 236 20.89 17.63 5.41
CA VAL A 236 19.98 16.65 4.81
C VAL A 236 20.79 15.52 4.20
N LYS A 237 20.35 14.28 4.45
CA LYS A 237 20.84 13.07 3.80
C LYS A 237 19.72 12.41 3.02
N ILE A 238 19.95 12.22 1.73
CA ILE A 238 19.14 11.35 0.87
C ILE A 238 19.66 9.92 1.05
N LEU A 239 18.76 9.03 1.42
CA LEU A 239 19.02 7.62 1.65
C LEU A 239 19.24 6.88 0.33
N ASP A 240 19.98 5.77 0.39
CA ASP A 240 20.31 4.96 -0.79
C ASP A 240 19.03 4.40 -1.42
N PRO A 241 18.67 4.81 -2.66
CA PRO A 241 17.42 4.40 -3.31
C PRO A 241 17.35 2.88 -3.61
N SER A 242 18.47 2.16 -3.50
CA SER A 242 18.49 0.70 -3.63
C SER A 242 18.09 -0.06 -2.36
N LEU A 243 18.26 0.58 -1.20
CA LEU A 243 17.77 0.07 0.09
C LEU A 243 16.43 0.69 0.45
N PHE A 244 16.26 1.97 0.10
CA PHE A 244 15.13 2.81 0.45
C PHE A 244 14.30 3.12 -0.81
N ARG A 245 13.58 2.11 -1.31
CA ARG A 245 12.96 2.11 -2.65
C ARG A 245 11.66 2.91 -2.68
N VAL A 246 11.66 3.98 -3.48
CA VAL A 246 10.43 4.53 -4.06
C VAL A 246 10.08 3.73 -5.31
N TYR A 247 8.87 3.18 -5.36
CA TYR A 247 8.37 2.46 -6.52
C TYR A 247 7.67 3.41 -7.48
N HIS A 248 8.26 3.58 -8.66
CA HIS A 248 7.66 4.21 -9.84
C HIS A 248 7.68 3.19 -10.97
N LEU A 249 6.54 3.04 -11.66
CA LEU A 249 6.41 2.09 -12.78
C LEU A 249 7.20 2.51 -14.02
N GLU A 250 7.42 3.82 -14.17
CA GLU A 250 8.21 4.37 -15.26
C GLU A 250 9.69 4.09 -15.05
N GLY A 251 10.17 3.04 -15.71
CA GLY A 251 11.55 2.97 -16.17
C GLY A 251 12.60 2.76 -15.09
N ARG A 252 12.76 1.51 -14.65
CA ARG A 252 14.06 0.84 -14.41
C ARG A 252 13.81 -0.61 -13.99
N THR A 253 13.58 -1.45 -14.99
CA THR A 253 13.46 -2.92 -14.92
C THR A 253 14.75 -3.65 -14.50
N HIS A 254 15.74 -2.96 -13.90
CA HIS A 254 17.06 -3.52 -13.63
C HIS A 254 17.33 -3.78 -12.13
N LEU A 255 16.39 -3.48 -11.24
CA LEU A 255 16.59 -3.63 -9.81
C LEU A 255 15.44 -4.41 -9.18
N SER A 256 15.31 -5.67 -9.59
CA SER A 256 14.79 -6.72 -8.71
C SER A 256 15.75 -6.88 -7.51
N ARG A 257 15.78 -5.90 -6.60
CA ARG A 257 16.63 -5.96 -5.41
C ARG A 257 15.80 -6.52 -4.26
N HIS A 258 15.98 -7.83 -4.05
CA HIS A 258 15.56 -8.54 -2.85
C HIS A 258 16.14 -7.96 -1.54
N ASP A 259 16.97 -6.92 -1.63
CA ASP A 259 17.66 -6.29 -0.50
C ASP A 259 17.06 -4.95 -0.02
N SER A 260 16.14 -4.32 -0.76
CA SER A 260 15.41 -3.11 -0.28
C SER A 260 14.72 -3.38 1.08
N ILE A 261 14.74 -2.45 2.02
CA ILE A 261 14.16 -2.69 3.36
C ILE A 261 12.70 -2.22 3.45
N PHE A 262 12.28 -1.37 2.51
CA PHE A 262 10.92 -0.89 2.42
C PHE A 262 10.48 -0.64 0.97
N LEU A 263 9.19 -0.40 0.80
CA LEU A 263 8.51 -0.08 -0.44
C LEU A 263 7.60 1.12 -0.19
N HIS A 264 7.76 2.17 -0.98
CA HIS A 264 6.82 3.29 -1.04
C HIS A 264 6.31 3.50 -2.45
N THR A 265 5.02 3.23 -2.63
CA THR A 265 4.33 3.41 -3.91
C THR A 265 3.74 4.83 -3.97
N THR A 266 4.59 5.79 -4.34
CA THR A 266 4.23 7.22 -4.46
C THR A 266 3.21 7.48 -5.57
N CYS A 267 3.24 6.66 -6.63
CA CYS A 267 2.42 6.81 -7.83
C CYS A 267 1.73 5.49 -8.19
N ALA A 268 0.43 5.41 -7.96
CA ALA A 268 -0.44 4.29 -8.33
C ALA A 268 -1.91 4.74 -8.37
N ASP A 269 -2.72 4.06 -9.19
CA ASP A 269 -4.13 4.35 -9.50
C ASP A 269 -4.97 4.71 -8.28
N ASP A 270 -4.90 3.86 -7.26
CA ASP A 270 -5.68 3.98 -6.05
C ASP A 270 -5.01 3.29 -4.85
N ILE A 271 -5.66 3.39 -3.70
CA ILE A 271 -5.24 2.74 -2.46
C ILE A 271 -5.09 1.22 -2.68
N GLU A 272 -6.03 0.58 -3.36
CA GLU A 272 -6.05 -0.88 -3.50
C GLU A 272 -4.86 -1.38 -4.30
N MET A 273 -4.45 -0.66 -5.34
CA MET A 273 -3.28 -0.99 -6.14
C MET A 273 -1.99 -0.86 -5.32
N LYS A 274 -1.86 0.20 -4.50
CA LYS A 274 -0.71 0.36 -3.59
C LYS A 274 -0.58 -0.81 -2.62
N LEU A 275 -1.70 -1.24 -2.02
CA LEU A 275 -1.74 -2.38 -1.12
C LEU A 275 -1.47 -3.70 -1.85
N TYR A 276 -1.98 -3.85 -3.07
CA TYR A 276 -1.77 -5.05 -3.89
C TYR A 276 -0.29 -5.21 -4.27
N ILE A 277 0.37 -4.14 -4.74
CA ILE A 277 1.80 -4.17 -5.08
C ILE A 277 2.66 -4.51 -3.85
N ALA A 278 2.32 -3.97 -2.68
CA ALA A 278 3.02 -4.32 -1.43
C ALA A 278 2.92 -5.82 -1.10
N LYS A 279 1.78 -6.46 -1.39
CA LYS A 279 1.63 -7.91 -1.27
C LYS A 279 2.48 -8.66 -2.30
N VAL A 280 2.36 -8.33 -3.58
CA VAL A 280 3.13 -8.95 -4.69
C VAL A 280 4.63 -8.96 -4.38
N GLU A 281 5.14 -7.83 -3.89
CA GLU A 281 6.56 -7.62 -3.61
C GLU A 281 7.03 -8.22 -2.26
N GLY A 282 6.10 -8.72 -1.43
CA GLY A 282 6.39 -9.36 -0.15
C GLY A 282 6.70 -8.39 1.00
N TYR A 283 6.10 -7.20 0.98
CA TYR A 283 6.18 -6.19 2.06
C TYR A 283 4.92 -6.15 2.94
N TRP A 284 3.94 -6.99 2.63
CA TRP A 284 2.70 -7.08 3.40
C TRP A 284 2.84 -8.09 4.54
N GLN A 285 2.41 -7.70 5.73
CA GLN A 285 2.33 -8.53 6.94
C GLN A 285 1.06 -9.39 6.93
N ASP A 286 0.93 -10.32 7.87
CA ASP A 286 -0.27 -11.14 8.05
C ASP A 286 -1.44 -10.35 8.69
N VAL A 287 -1.82 -9.23 8.07
CA VAL A 287 -2.93 -8.37 8.52
C VAL A 287 -4.23 -9.16 8.47
N ASP A 288 -4.92 -9.24 9.62
CA ASP A 288 -6.20 -9.94 9.78
C ASP A 288 -6.20 -11.39 9.26
N GLY A 289 -5.03 -12.04 9.37
CA GLY A 289 -4.83 -13.41 8.92
C GLY A 289 -4.78 -13.56 7.40
N TYR A 290 -4.34 -12.54 6.68
CA TYR A 290 -4.22 -12.56 5.22
C TYR A 290 -3.48 -13.81 4.67
N TYR A 291 -2.36 -14.20 5.27
CA TYR A 291 -1.62 -15.42 4.93
C TYR A 291 -2.05 -16.62 5.76
N THR A 292 -2.50 -16.41 7.01
CA THR A 292 -2.84 -17.52 7.93
C THR A 292 -4.24 -18.10 7.84
N ARG A 293 -5.22 -17.33 7.36
CA ARG A 293 -6.59 -17.82 7.16
C ARG A 293 -6.59 -18.96 6.15
N SER A 294 -7.18 -20.09 6.56
CA SER A 294 -7.43 -21.21 5.66
C SER A 294 -8.29 -20.77 4.47
N ARG A 295 -7.80 -21.06 3.27
CA ARG A 295 -8.49 -20.80 2.01
C ARG A 295 -8.15 -21.89 1.02
N LYS A 296 -9.11 -22.24 0.17
CA LYS A 296 -8.85 -23.06 -1.01
C LYS A 296 -8.44 -22.15 -2.16
N LEU A 297 -7.50 -22.61 -2.98
CA LEU A 297 -6.90 -21.84 -4.05
C LEU A 297 -7.21 -22.47 -5.41
N ILE A 298 -7.29 -21.61 -6.42
CA ILE A 298 -7.23 -21.99 -7.82
C ILE A 298 -6.22 -21.10 -8.54
N SER A 299 -5.41 -21.65 -9.43
CA SER A 299 -4.46 -20.87 -10.23
C SER A 299 -4.35 -21.41 -11.64
N ILE A 300 -3.60 -20.71 -12.49
CA ILE A 300 -3.20 -21.17 -13.83
C ILE A 300 -1.68 -21.03 -13.96
N GLU A 301 -1.03 -21.96 -14.63
CA GLU A 301 0.44 -22.02 -14.67
C GLU A 301 1.06 -20.87 -15.47
N HIS A 302 0.65 -20.72 -16.74
CA HIS A 302 1.15 -19.68 -17.63
C HIS A 302 0.03 -19.18 -18.53
N LEU A 303 0.03 -17.89 -18.81
CA LEU A 303 -0.91 -17.24 -19.70
C LEU A 303 -0.14 -16.56 -20.84
N ALA A 304 -0.25 -17.14 -22.03
CA ALA A 304 0.23 -16.55 -23.27
C ALA A 304 -0.81 -16.73 -24.38
N GLY A 305 -1.07 -15.67 -25.15
CA GLY A 305 -2.08 -15.69 -26.21
C GLY A 305 -2.41 -14.29 -26.73
N SER A 306 -3.44 -14.18 -27.56
CA SER A 306 -4.00 -12.88 -27.94
C SER A 306 -4.67 -12.17 -26.76
N ARG A 307 -5.03 -10.88 -26.89
CA ARG A 307 -5.85 -10.19 -25.90
C ARG A 307 -7.17 -10.92 -25.62
N GLU A 308 -7.83 -11.43 -26.66
CA GLU A 308 -9.06 -12.21 -26.53
C GLU A 308 -8.84 -13.49 -25.73
N ASP A 309 -7.73 -14.19 -25.97
CA ASP A 309 -7.35 -15.38 -25.22
C ASP A 309 -7.17 -15.08 -23.72
N MET A 310 -6.45 -14.00 -23.41
CA MET A 310 -6.19 -13.59 -22.03
C MET A 310 -7.47 -13.17 -21.32
N ALA A 311 -8.34 -12.42 -21.99
CA ALA A 311 -9.65 -12.05 -21.45
C ALA A 311 -10.50 -13.30 -21.15
N GLN A 312 -10.59 -14.23 -22.10
CA GLN A 312 -11.37 -15.47 -21.94
C GLN A 312 -10.85 -16.34 -20.78
N LEU A 313 -9.54 -16.52 -20.65
CA LEU A 313 -8.93 -17.31 -19.57
C LEU A 313 -9.09 -16.62 -18.21
N PHE A 314 -8.94 -15.29 -18.16
CA PHE A 314 -9.16 -14.55 -16.93
C PHE A 314 -10.61 -14.65 -16.45
N ARG A 315 -11.59 -14.46 -17.34
CA ARG A 315 -13.02 -14.62 -17.04
C ARG A 315 -13.36 -16.05 -16.64
N THR A 316 -12.71 -17.04 -17.24
CA THR A 316 -12.81 -18.45 -16.82
C THR A 316 -12.36 -18.60 -15.38
N LEU A 317 -11.20 -18.06 -15.00
CA LEU A 317 -10.68 -18.14 -13.63
C LEU A 317 -11.59 -17.45 -12.62
N LEU A 318 -12.17 -16.30 -12.96
CA LEU A 318 -13.17 -15.62 -12.12
C LEU A 318 -14.41 -16.50 -11.92
N THR A 319 -14.90 -17.12 -12.98
CA THR A 319 -16.07 -18.01 -12.92
C THR A 319 -15.80 -19.23 -12.05
N LEU A 320 -14.64 -19.87 -12.25
CA LEU A 320 -14.23 -21.02 -11.44
C LEU A 320 -14.03 -20.63 -9.97
N SER A 321 -13.42 -19.47 -9.70
CA SER A 321 -13.23 -18.93 -8.35
C SER A 321 -14.56 -18.79 -7.62
N TYR A 322 -15.55 -18.18 -8.28
CA TYR A 322 -16.88 -17.99 -7.72
C TYR A 322 -17.56 -19.34 -7.38
N TYR A 323 -17.75 -20.21 -8.37
CA TYR A 323 -18.53 -21.45 -8.18
C TYR A 323 -17.84 -22.50 -7.32
N THR A 324 -16.50 -22.48 -7.24
CA THR A 324 -15.75 -23.41 -6.37
C THR A 324 -15.43 -22.82 -4.99
N SER A 325 -15.79 -21.56 -4.74
CA SER A 325 -15.41 -20.82 -3.52
C SER A 325 -13.90 -20.86 -3.26
N ARG A 326 -13.10 -20.86 -4.33
CA ARG A 326 -11.63 -20.84 -4.28
C ARG A 326 -11.14 -19.42 -4.52
N SER A 327 -10.15 -18.97 -3.76
CA SER A 327 -9.45 -17.74 -4.09
C SER A 327 -8.55 -17.96 -5.30
N PHE A 328 -8.60 -17.05 -6.26
CA PHE A 328 -7.79 -17.13 -7.47
C PHE A 328 -6.41 -16.50 -7.26
N ILE A 329 -5.36 -17.23 -7.65
CA ILE A 329 -3.98 -16.73 -7.77
C ILE A 329 -3.71 -16.45 -9.26
N PRO A 330 -3.54 -15.18 -9.65
CA PRO A 330 -3.11 -14.83 -11.00
C PRO A 330 -1.66 -15.23 -11.24
N PRO A 331 -1.25 -15.50 -12.49
CA PRO A 331 0.17 -15.66 -12.78
C PRO A 331 0.92 -14.36 -12.46
N GLY A 332 2.24 -14.43 -12.22
CA GLY A 332 3.04 -13.23 -11.98
C GLY A 332 3.04 -12.29 -13.18
N HIS A 333 3.07 -12.86 -14.39
CA HIS A 333 3.13 -12.15 -15.65
C HIS A 333 2.26 -12.83 -16.70
N VAL A 334 1.87 -12.07 -17.72
CA VAL A 334 1.16 -12.57 -18.91
C VAL A 334 1.87 -12.10 -20.17
N THR A 335 1.85 -12.92 -21.22
CA THR A 335 2.48 -12.60 -22.49
C THR A 335 1.43 -12.47 -23.59
N PHE A 336 1.30 -11.27 -24.15
CA PHE A 336 0.39 -11.04 -25.26
C PHE A 336 1.10 -11.23 -26.60
N LEU A 337 0.54 -12.06 -27.47
CA LEU A 337 1.13 -12.41 -28.78
C LEU A 337 0.72 -11.43 -29.89
N ASP A 338 -0.23 -10.53 -29.62
CA ASP A 338 -0.84 -9.58 -30.55
C ASP A 338 -0.61 -8.11 -30.17
N LEU A 339 0.22 -7.83 -29.14
CA LEU A 339 0.63 -6.45 -28.83
C LEU A 339 1.66 -5.95 -29.84
N ALA A 340 1.45 -4.73 -30.34
CA ALA A 340 2.42 -4.01 -31.15
C ALA A 340 3.39 -3.24 -30.24
N SER A 341 4.02 -3.94 -29.29
CA SER A 341 4.89 -3.36 -28.26
C SER A 341 6.21 -4.13 -28.20
N ASP A 342 7.32 -3.41 -27.97
CA ASP A 342 8.66 -4.01 -27.79
C ASP A 342 8.75 -4.91 -26.54
N VAL A 343 7.79 -4.76 -25.62
CA VAL A 343 7.66 -5.58 -24.43
C VAL A 343 6.28 -6.24 -24.48
N PRO A 344 6.12 -7.47 -25.00
CA PRO A 344 4.81 -8.13 -25.06
C PRO A 344 4.36 -8.74 -23.71
N THR A 345 5.28 -8.86 -22.76
CA THR A 345 5.01 -9.36 -21.40
C THR A 345 4.63 -8.22 -20.47
N ARG A 346 3.60 -8.43 -19.65
CA ARG A 346 3.11 -7.49 -18.64
C ARG A 346 3.02 -8.17 -17.29
N ASP A 347 3.25 -7.42 -16.21
CA ASP A 347 2.84 -7.85 -14.88
C ASP A 347 1.33 -8.08 -14.85
N SER A 348 0.86 -9.08 -14.12
CA SER A 348 -0.57 -9.41 -14.13
C SER A 348 -1.47 -8.30 -13.59
N PHE A 349 -0.98 -7.51 -12.63
CA PHE A 349 -1.72 -6.36 -12.11
C PHE A 349 -1.75 -5.14 -13.06
N ALA A 350 -0.93 -5.14 -14.11
CA ALA A 350 -0.98 -4.17 -15.20
C ALA A 350 -1.76 -4.70 -16.42
N ALA A 351 -2.08 -5.99 -16.44
CA ALA A 351 -2.84 -6.63 -17.51
C ALA A 351 -4.32 -6.85 -17.14
N PHE A 352 -4.60 -7.06 -15.86
CA PHE A 352 -5.93 -7.30 -15.32
C PHE A 352 -6.24 -6.34 -14.16
N PRO A 353 -7.53 -6.02 -13.91
CA PRO A 353 -7.96 -5.14 -12.83
C PRO A 353 -7.91 -5.82 -11.45
N LEU A 354 -6.76 -6.41 -11.08
CA LEU A 354 -6.61 -7.26 -9.90
C LEU A 354 -6.78 -6.49 -8.58
N SER A 355 -6.33 -5.24 -8.51
CA SER A 355 -6.48 -4.42 -7.30
C SER A 355 -7.96 -4.26 -6.91
N HIS A 356 -8.83 -4.00 -7.90
CA HIS A 356 -10.26 -3.84 -7.69
C HIS A 356 -10.96 -5.15 -7.33
N LEU A 357 -10.50 -6.28 -7.88
CA LEU A 357 -11.04 -7.60 -7.57
C LEU A 357 -10.51 -8.18 -6.25
N ALA A 358 -9.32 -7.77 -5.81
CA ALA A 358 -8.74 -8.14 -4.53
C ALA A 358 -9.38 -7.38 -3.35
N LYS A 359 -10.11 -6.30 -3.63
CA LYS A 359 -10.85 -5.54 -2.63
C LYS A 359 -11.94 -6.41 -1.99
N GLU A 360 -12.04 -6.33 -0.67
CA GLU A 360 -13.11 -6.98 0.09
C GLU A 360 -14.49 -6.42 -0.32
N GLY A 361 -15.46 -7.30 -0.54
CA GLY A 361 -16.79 -6.91 -0.99
C GLY A 361 -16.83 -6.36 -2.42
N ASN A 362 -15.88 -6.75 -3.28
CA ASN A 362 -15.94 -6.39 -4.70
C ASN A 362 -17.25 -6.88 -5.35
N LEU A 363 -17.63 -6.21 -6.44
CA LEU A 363 -18.91 -6.41 -7.12
C LEU A 363 -19.09 -7.83 -7.69
N TYR A 364 -18.01 -8.59 -7.87
CA TYR A 364 -18.02 -9.95 -8.41
C TYR A 364 -18.06 -11.01 -7.30
N ASN A 365 -17.92 -10.63 -6.03
CA ASN A 365 -17.87 -11.55 -4.90
C ASN A 365 -16.87 -12.70 -5.11
N VAL A 366 -15.73 -12.39 -5.75
CA VAL A 366 -14.60 -13.32 -5.91
C VAL A 366 -13.48 -12.93 -4.96
N SER A 367 -12.65 -13.89 -4.59
CA SER A 367 -11.47 -13.64 -3.75
C SER A 367 -10.21 -13.77 -4.61
N VAL A 368 -9.41 -12.71 -4.67
CA VAL A 368 -8.13 -12.69 -5.40
C VAL A 368 -7.01 -12.45 -4.41
N VAL A 369 -5.92 -13.21 -4.57
CA VAL A 369 -4.66 -13.00 -3.84
C VAL A 369 -3.54 -12.64 -4.83
N GLU A 370 -2.39 -12.18 -4.33
CA GLU A 370 -1.22 -11.90 -5.16
C GLU A 370 -0.60 -13.17 -5.77
N PRO A 371 0.12 -13.06 -6.90
CA PRO A 371 0.77 -14.20 -7.55
C PRO A 371 1.72 -14.97 -6.62
N GLU A 372 2.40 -14.25 -5.74
CA GLU A 372 3.42 -14.79 -4.83
C GLU A 372 2.85 -15.30 -3.49
N PHE A 373 1.52 -15.37 -3.35
CA PHE A 373 0.84 -15.69 -2.09
C PHE A 373 1.36 -16.96 -1.42
N ILE A 374 1.53 -18.05 -2.18
CA ILE A 374 2.01 -19.33 -1.64
C ILE A 374 3.45 -19.17 -1.09
N ARG A 375 4.29 -18.39 -1.78
CA ARG A 375 5.67 -18.14 -1.35
C ARG A 375 5.68 -17.32 -0.06
N HIS A 376 4.84 -16.30 0.06
CA HIS A 376 4.76 -15.49 1.29
C HIS A 376 4.11 -16.24 2.45
N ALA A 377 3.13 -17.10 2.17
CA ALA A 377 2.45 -17.94 3.15
C ALA A 377 3.14 -19.31 3.38
N THR A 378 4.43 -19.45 3.06
CA THR A 378 5.11 -20.76 3.01
C THR A 378 4.91 -21.57 4.29
N SER A 379 5.03 -20.96 5.48
CA SER A 379 4.90 -21.66 6.78
C SER A 379 3.55 -22.38 6.97
N ILE A 380 2.54 -22.04 6.17
CA ILE A 380 1.14 -22.47 6.30
C ILE A 380 0.75 -23.40 5.15
N TRP A 381 1.43 -23.26 4.01
CA TRP A 381 1.25 -24.08 2.83
C TRP A 381 2.18 -25.29 2.79
N LEU A 382 3.18 -25.35 3.69
CA LEU A 382 3.96 -26.57 3.91
C LEU A 382 3.03 -27.76 4.21
N GLY A 383 3.09 -28.79 3.35
CA GLY A 383 2.29 -30.00 3.49
C GLY A 383 0.86 -29.94 2.93
N ARG A 384 0.44 -28.81 2.34
CA ARG A 384 -0.87 -28.71 1.68
C ARG A 384 -0.88 -29.37 0.30
N SER A 385 -2.07 -29.82 -0.09
CA SER A 385 -2.27 -30.57 -1.34
C SER A 385 -2.38 -29.63 -2.55
N VAL A 386 -1.52 -29.84 -3.55
CA VAL A 386 -1.59 -29.17 -4.86
C VAL A 386 -1.91 -30.21 -5.92
N LEU A 387 -3.08 -30.09 -6.57
CA LEU A 387 -3.50 -30.98 -7.64
C LEU A 387 -3.60 -30.22 -8.96
N ASN A 388 -3.23 -30.90 -10.05
CA ASN A 388 -3.35 -30.33 -11.39
C ASN A 388 -4.75 -30.60 -11.97
N GLY A 389 -5.46 -29.54 -12.33
CA GLY A 389 -6.70 -29.60 -13.11
C GLY A 389 -6.39 -29.52 -14.60
N ASN A 390 -6.43 -30.64 -15.32
CA ASN A 390 -6.15 -30.67 -16.75
C ASN A 390 -7.33 -30.08 -17.53
N MET A 391 -7.12 -28.99 -18.28
CA MET A 391 -8.20 -28.35 -19.04
C MET A 391 -8.55 -29.06 -20.36
N ARG A 392 -7.62 -29.85 -20.93
CA ARG A 392 -7.77 -30.49 -22.25
C ARG A 392 -9.02 -31.37 -22.45
N PRO A 393 -9.44 -32.22 -21.49
CA PRO A 393 -10.56 -33.13 -21.71
C PRO A 393 -11.94 -32.43 -21.65
N HIS A 394 -11.98 -31.15 -21.28
CA HIS A 394 -13.24 -30.43 -21.06
C HIS A 394 -13.62 -29.64 -22.32
N ALA A 395 -14.67 -30.09 -23.00
CA ALA A 395 -15.21 -29.39 -24.16
C ALA A 395 -16.00 -28.13 -23.80
N SER A 396 -16.44 -27.99 -22.54
CA SER A 396 -17.21 -26.86 -22.02
C SER A 396 -16.79 -26.46 -20.61
N LEU A 397 -17.08 -25.21 -20.23
CA LEU A 397 -16.90 -24.71 -18.85
C LEU A 397 -17.68 -25.57 -17.84
N ALA A 398 -18.93 -25.92 -18.18
CA ALA A 398 -19.81 -26.80 -17.42
C ALA A 398 -19.13 -28.12 -17.04
N SER A 399 -18.44 -28.76 -18.00
CA SER A 399 -17.72 -30.01 -17.79
C SER A 399 -16.57 -29.85 -16.80
N LEU A 400 -15.79 -28.76 -16.91
CA LEU A 400 -14.69 -28.46 -15.99
C LEU A 400 -15.22 -28.15 -14.58
N LEU A 401 -16.25 -27.31 -14.47
CA LEU A 401 -16.89 -26.96 -13.20
C LEU A 401 -17.43 -28.20 -12.48
N ARG A 402 -18.13 -29.07 -13.21
CA ARG A 402 -18.61 -30.34 -12.68
C ARG A 402 -17.44 -31.18 -12.18
N HIS A 403 -16.39 -31.33 -12.96
CA HIS A 403 -15.21 -32.08 -12.53
C HIS A 403 -14.58 -31.52 -11.25
N LEU A 404 -14.41 -30.20 -11.15
CA LEU A 404 -13.84 -29.54 -9.97
C LEU A 404 -14.72 -29.63 -8.72
N THR A 405 -16.03 -29.80 -8.88
CA THR A 405 -17.00 -29.81 -7.77
C THR A 405 -17.46 -31.21 -7.38
N THR A 406 -17.38 -32.20 -8.27
CA THR A 406 -17.82 -33.58 -8.00
C THR A 406 -16.66 -34.55 -7.78
N GLU A 407 -15.47 -34.28 -8.34
CA GLU A 407 -14.33 -35.18 -8.16
C GLU A 407 -13.76 -35.05 -6.74
N PRO A 408 -13.82 -36.10 -5.88
CA PRO A 408 -13.52 -35.96 -4.46
C PRO A 408 -12.11 -35.44 -4.16
N THR A 409 -11.14 -35.83 -4.98
CA THR A 409 -9.73 -35.41 -4.84
C THR A 409 -9.55 -33.92 -5.11
N LEU A 410 -10.12 -33.42 -6.21
CA LEU A 410 -10.06 -32.00 -6.58
C LEU A 410 -10.91 -31.13 -5.66
N LEU A 411 -12.06 -31.63 -5.20
CA LEU A 411 -12.89 -30.94 -4.23
C LEU A 411 -12.16 -30.78 -2.90
N ALA A 412 -11.46 -31.81 -2.43
CA ALA A 412 -10.70 -31.79 -1.18
C ALA A 412 -9.41 -30.98 -1.27
N ALA A 413 -8.82 -30.83 -2.46
CA ALA A 413 -7.53 -30.17 -2.64
C ALA A 413 -7.49 -28.75 -2.09
N ASP A 414 -6.40 -28.41 -1.39
CA ASP A 414 -6.16 -27.04 -0.91
C ASP A 414 -5.91 -26.09 -2.08
N HIS A 415 -5.20 -26.55 -3.11
CA HIS A 415 -4.89 -25.79 -4.30
C HIS A 415 -5.11 -26.63 -5.56
N VAL A 416 -5.89 -26.10 -6.49
CA VAL A 416 -6.01 -26.65 -7.85
C VAL A 416 -5.27 -25.73 -8.82
N ARG A 417 -4.25 -26.26 -9.49
CA ARG A 417 -3.53 -25.55 -10.56
C ARG A 417 -4.05 -26.03 -11.90
N LEU A 418 -4.69 -25.14 -12.66
CA LEU A 418 -5.12 -25.42 -14.02
C LEU A 418 -3.91 -25.47 -14.94
N ILE A 419 -3.82 -26.53 -15.73
CA ILE A 419 -2.71 -26.79 -16.65
C ILE A 419 -3.20 -27.01 -18.08
N HIS A 420 -2.28 -26.84 -19.04
CA HIS A 420 -2.48 -27.05 -20.47
C HIS A 420 -3.50 -26.10 -21.13
N ALA A 421 -3.69 -24.89 -20.59
CA ALA A 421 -4.48 -23.86 -21.26
C ALA A 421 -3.83 -23.43 -22.60
N ASP A 422 -2.52 -23.46 -22.68
CA ASP A 422 -1.70 -23.11 -23.84
C ASP A 422 -1.46 -24.27 -24.83
N TRP A 423 -1.98 -25.46 -24.54
CA TRP A 423 -1.69 -26.65 -25.35
C TRP A 423 -2.30 -26.56 -26.76
N THR A 424 -1.45 -26.68 -27.77
CA THR A 424 -1.84 -26.55 -29.18
C THR A 424 -2.86 -27.62 -29.60
N GLY A 425 -3.89 -27.19 -30.34
CA GLY A 425 -4.97 -28.05 -30.82
C GLY A 425 -6.03 -28.45 -29.79
N HIS A 426 -5.91 -28.02 -28.53
CA HIS A 426 -6.88 -28.35 -27.45
C HIS A 426 -7.35 -27.09 -26.70
N GLN A 427 -7.59 -26.01 -27.44
CA GLN A 427 -8.01 -24.71 -26.92
C GLN A 427 -9.54 -24.55 -26.94
N HIS A 428 -10.27 -25.60 -26.53
CA HIS A 428 -11.74 -25.58 -26.48
C HIS A 428 -12.28 -24.43 -25.61
N TRP A 429 -11.50 -24.02 -24.62
CA TRP A 429 -11.80 -22.91 -23.72
C TRP A 429 -12.04 -21.56 -24.42
N ARG A 430 -11.48 -21.37 -25.63
CA ARG A 430 -11.74 -20.18 -26.47
C ARG A 430 -13.21 -20.04 -26.84
N ALA A 431 -13.92 -21.16 -26.95
CA ALA A 431 -15.33 -21.21 -27.34
C ALA A 431 -16.27 -21.46 -26.15
N TRP A 432 -15.75 -21.50 -24.91
CA TRP A 432 -16.60 -21.69 -23.74
C TRP A 432 -17.51 -20.48 -23.54
N ILE A 433 -18.80 -20.76 -23.35
CA ILE A 433 -19.78 -19.75 -22.96
C ILE A 433 -19.58 -19.45 -21.48
N LEU A 434 -19.33 -18.18 -21.15
CA LEU A 434 -19.13 -17.71 -19.79
C LEU A 434 -20.36 -16.93 -19.32
N PRO A 435 -20.67 -16.88 -18.01
CA PRO A 435 -21.74 -16.03 -17.47
C PRO A 435 -21.56 -14.56 -17.85
N GLU A 436 -22.65 -13.84 -18.09
CA GLU A 436 -22.62 -12.39 -18.40
C GLU A 436 -21.87 -11.58 -17.32
N THR A 437 -21.99 -12.01 -16.06
CA THR A 437 -21.24 -11.46 -14.92
C THR A 437 -19.74 -11.47 -15.20
N ALA A 438 -19.16 -12.61 -15.55
CA ALA A 438 -17.74 -12.70 -15.87
C ALA A 438 -17.39 -11.92 -17.14
N GLN A 439 -18.26 -11.93 -18.16
CA GLN A 439 -18.04 -11.20 -19.42
C GLN A 439 -17.97 -9.68 -19.23
N SER A 440 -18.57 -9.13 -18.17
CA SER A 440 -18.50 -7.70 -17.86
C SER A 440 -17.13 -7.22 -17.36
N VAL A 441 -16.22 -8.15 -17.01
CA VAL A 441 -14.82 -7.86 -16.70
C VAL A 441 -13.99 -7.92 -17.98
N ASP A 442 -13.11 -6.95 -18.17
CA ASP A 442 -12.16 -6.93 -19.28
C ASP A 442 -10.73 -6.79 -18.77
N LEU A 443 -9.77 -6.88 -19.70
CA LEU A 443 -8.38 -6.53 -19.44
C LEU A 443 -8.25 -5.04 -19.11
N CYS A 444 -7.10 -4.64 -18.56
CA CYS A 444 -6.73 -3.22 -18.52
C CYS A 444 -6.68 -2.68 -19.96
N ASP A 445 -7.02 -1.41 -20.13
CA ASP A 445 -6.93 -0.72 -21.41
C ASP A 445 -5.47 -0.38 -21.75
N ARG A 446 -5.21 0.03 -23.00
CA ARG A 446 -3.91 0.53 -23.47
C ARG A 446 -2.72 -0.37 -23.12
N LEU A 447 -2.91 -1.69 -23.24
CA LEU A 447 -1.85 -2.70 -23.02
C LEU A 447 -0.62 -2.51 -23.92
N ASP A 448 -0.77 -1.80 -25.05
CA ASP A 448 0.34 -1.43 -25.94
C ASP A 448 1.29 -0.41 -25.31
N GLU A 449 0.81 0.37 -24.33
CA GLU A 449 1.57 1.34 -23.56
C GLU A 449 2.15 0.69 -22.29
N LEU A 450 3.27 1.22 -21.80
CA LEU A 450 3.77 0.85 -20.48
C LEU A 450 2.97 1.58 -19.40
N PRO A 451 2.73 0.94 -18.23
CA PRO A 451 2.11 1.60 -17.08
C PRO A 451 2.80 2.90 -16.71
N THR A 452 2.02 3.93 -16.41
CA THR A 452 2.52 5.24 -15.96
C THR A 452 2.21 5.44 -14.48
N CYS A 453 2.79 6.50 -13.91
CA CYS A 453 2.55 6.88 -12.52
C CYS A 453 1.06 7.10 -12.17
N ASP A 454 0.28 7.61 -13.13
CA ASP A 454 -1.12 7.96 -12.90
C ASP A 454 -2.10 6.82 -13.25
N GLN A 455 -1.64 5.86 -14.06
CA GLN A 455 -2.49 4.84 -14.70
C GLN A 455 -1.74 3.51 -14.90
N ILE A 456 -1.87 2.59 -13.93
CA ILE A 456 -1.30 1.24 -13.91
C ILE A 456 -2.16 0.27 -14.70
N CYS A 457 -3.46 0.27 -14.38
CA CYS A 457 -4.50 -0.47 -15.07
C CYS A 457 -5.59 0.52 -15.50
N PRO A 458 -5.39 1.26 -16.60
CA PRO A 458 -6.40 2.20 -17.06
C PRO A 458 -7.65 1.46 -17.50
N PHE A 459 -8.81 2.08 -17.29
CA PHE A 459 -10.06 1.67 -17.93
C PHE A 459 -10.42 2.69 -19.01
N ALA A 460 -10.97 2.23 -20.14
CA ALA A 460 -11.51 3.12 -21.17
C ALA A 460 -12.49 4.13 -20.54
N GLU A 461 -12.53 5.37 -21.03
CA GLU A 461 -13.34 6.45 -20.40
C GLU A 461 -14.84 6.12 -20.30
N GLU A 462 -15.37 5.33 -21.25
CA GLU A 462 -16.75 4.82 -21.26
C GLU A 462 -16.98 3.62 -20.31
N ARG A 463 -15.92 3.16 -19.63
CA ARG A 463 -15.86 1.99 -18.75
C ARG A 463 -15.09 2.27 -17.46
N ARG A 464 -15.10 3.51 -16.94
CA ARG A 464 -14.43 3.86 -15.68
C ARG A 464 -14.88 2.92 -14.54
N GLY A 465 -13.99 2.01 -14.16
CA GLY A 465 -14.23 1.00 -13.14
C GLY A 465 -14.98 -0.23 -13.64
N LEU A 466 -14.88 -1.29 -12.85
CA LEU A 466 -15.74 -2.46 -12.99
C LEU A 466 -17.22 -2.00 -12.90
N LYS A 467 -17.99 -2.17 -13.99
CA LYS A 467 -19.44 -1.87 -13.99
C LYS A 467 -20.16 -2.73 -12.95
N ASP A 468 -21.33 -2.29 -12.49
CA ASP A 468 -22.25 -3.12 -11.71
C ASP A 468 -22.58 -4.38 -12.54
N PRO A 469 -22.02 -5.54 -12.18
CA PRO A 469 -22.16 -6.71 -12.99
C PRO A 469 -23.55 -7.31 -12.74
N PRO A 470 -24.16 -7.99 -13.73
CA PRO A 470 -25.35 -8.78 -13.46
C PRO A 470 -25.03 -9.83 -12.39
N PRO A 471 -26.02 -10.26 -11.59
CA PRO A 471 -25.80 -11.28 -10.57
C PRO A 471 -25.31 -12.59 -11.22
N TRP A 472 -24.43 -13.30 -10.54
CA TRP A 472 -24.01 -14.63 -10.99
C TRP A 472 -25.22 -15.56 -11.14
N PRO A 473 -25.34 -16.28 -12.26
CA PRO A 473 -26.42 -17.25 -12.41
C PRO A 473 -26.26 -18.42 -11.42
N PRO A 474 -27.36 -19.10 -11.04
CA PRO A 474 -27.29 -20.37 -10.33
C PRO A 474 -26.34 -21.37 -11.01
N MET A 475 -25.68 -22.22 -10.23
CA MET A 475 -24.75 -23.24 -10.76
C MET A 475 -25.44 -24.16 -11.79
N ASP A 476 -26.71 -24.51 -11.57
CA ASP A 476 -27.49 -25.38 -12.44
C ASP A 476 -27.75 -24.78 -13.83
N ASP A 477 -27.69 -23.45 -13.96
CA ASP A 477 -27.83 -22.75 -15.25
C ASP A 477 -26.50 -22.71 -16.04
N VAL A 478 -25.39 -23.08 -15.39
CA VAL A 478 -24.04 -23.11 -15.98
C VAL A 478 -23.56 -24.54 -16.27
N VAL A 479 -24.03 -25.56 -15.52
CA VAL A 479 -23.53 -26.96 -15.52
C VAL A 479 -24.30 -27.92 -16.41
#